data_AF-A0A659PSE0-F1
#
_entry.id   AF-A0A659PSE0-F1
#
_cell.length_a   1.000
_cell.length_b   1.000
_cell.length_c   1.000
_cell.angle_alpha   90.00
_cell.angle_beta   90.00
_cell.angle_gamma   90.00
#
_symmetry.space_group_name_H-M   'P 1'
#
loop_
_entity.id
_entity.type
_entity.pdbx_description
1 polymer ?
#
loop_
_entity_poly.entity_id
_entity_poly.type
_entity_poly.pdbx_seq_one_letter_code
_entity_poly.pdbx_strand_id
1 'polypeptide(L)' 'MRSKRFEALAKRPVNQDGFVKEWIAAGIIAMEGPNEPRPS' A
#
# COMPACT_ATOMS: atom_id res chain seq x y z
N MET A 1 -26.90 -7.67 -3.37
CA MET A 1 -27.12 -6.34 -2.75
C MET A 1 -25.80 -5.87 -2.15
N ARG A 2 -25.32 -4.66 -2.46
CA ARG A 2 -24.11 -4.12 -1.80
C ARG A 2 -24.49 -3.56 -0.42
N SER A 3 -23.57 -3.63 0.54
CA SER A 3 -23.78 -3.07 1.87
C SER A 3 -23.68 -1.55 1.83
N LYS A 4 -24.71 -0.85 2.32
CA LYS A 4 -24.75 0.62 2.43
C LYS A 4 -23.56 1.18 3.23
N ARG A 5 -23.08 0.44 4.25
CA ARG A 5 -21.88 0.81 5.02
C ARG A 5 -20.64 0.86 4.12
N PHE A 6 -20.47 -0.13 3.26
CA PHE A 6 -19.31 -0.20 2.37
C PHE A 6 -19.39 0.82 1.24
N GLU A 7 -20.60 1.18 0.79
CA GLU A 7 -20.78 2.29 -0.16
C GLU A 7 -20.35 3.64 0.43
N ALA A 8 -20.71 3.91 1.69
CA ALA A 8 -20.26 5.12 2.39
C ALA A 8 -18.74 5.10 2.63
N LEU A 9 -18.18 3.96 3.04
CA LEU A 9 -16.74 3.80 3.26
C LEU A 9 -15.93 3.96 1.97
N ALA A 10 -16.41 3.42 0.85
CA ALA A 10 -15.74 3.50 -0.45
C ALA A 10 -15.59 4.96 -0.94
N LYS A 11 -16.53 5.84 -0.59
CA LYS A 11 -16.50 7.27 -0.98
C LYS A 11 -15.59 8.14 -0.10
N ARG A 12 -14.96 7.59 0.94
CA ARG A 12 -14.06 8.36 1.80
C ARG A 12 -12.83 8.84 1.02
N PRO A 13 -12.32 10.06 1.27
CA PRO A 13 -11.17 10.62 0.55
C PRO A 13 -9.94 9.72 0.52
N VAL A 14 -9.67 8.98 1.60
CA VAL A 14 -8.53 8.04 1.71
C VAL A 14 -8.49 6.99 0.60
N ASN A 15 -9.63 6.59 0.02
CA ASN A 15 -9.63 5.62 -1.08
C ASN A 15 -9.23 6.24 -2.43
N GLN A 16 -8.97 7.54 -2.47
CA GLN A 16 -8.38 8.23 -3.62
C GLN A 16 -6.85 8.30 -3.50
N ASP A 17 -6.29 7.92 -2.36
CA ASP A 17 -4.84 7.86 -2.15
C ASP A 17 -4.25 6.65 -2.90
N GLY A 18 -3.04 6.83 -3.43
CA GLY A 18 -2.33 5.78 -4.17
C GLY A 18 -1.65 4.78 -3.25
N PHE A 19 -2.36 3.74 -2.81
CA PHE A 19 -1.77 2.62 -2.09
C PHE A 19 -1.32 1.52 -3.05
N VAL A 20 -0.04 1.13 -2.96
CA VAL A 20 0.55 0.02 -3.71
C VAL A 20 1.11 -1.02 -2.76
N LYS A 21 1.19 -2.27 -3.23
CA LYS A 21 1.95 -3.31 -2.52
C LYS A 21 3.44 -3.10 -2.74
N GLU A 22 4.24 -3.65 -1.84
CA GLU A 22 5.68 -3.67 -1.99
C GLU A 22 6.10 -4.32 -3.31
N TRP A 23 7.11 -3.72 -3.95
CA TRP A 23 7.70 -4.19 -5.19
C TRP A 23 9.22 -4.11 -5.10
N ILE A 24 9.82 -5.21 -4.64
CA ILE A 24 11.25 -5.35 -4.35
C ILE A 24 12.13 -5.02 -5.56
N ALA A 25 11.76 -5.54 -6.75
CA ALA A 25 12.55 -5.35 -7.96
C ALA A 25 12.60 -3.88 -8.44
N ALA A 26 11.56 -3.09 -8.15
CA ALA A 26 11.51 -1.66 -8.45
C ALA A 26 11.97 -0.79 -7.26
N GLY A 27 12.43 -1.39 -6.16
CA GLY A 27 12.81 -0.67 -4.95
C GLY A 27 11.64 0.01 -4.22
N ILE A 28 10.40 -0.34 -4.53
CA ILE A 28 9.21 0.20 -3.85
C ILE A 28 8.96 -0.67 -2.62
N ILE A 29 9.75 -0.45 -1.58
CA ILE A 29 9.61 -1.06 -0.27
C ILE A 29 9.90 0.00 0.77
N ALA A 30 9.22 -0.03 1.91
CA ALA A 30 9.41 1.00 2.91
C ALA A 30 10.81 0.92 3.54
N MET A 31 11.13 -0.23 4.14
CA MET A 31 12.40 -0.52 4.85
C MET A 31 12.60 -2.05 4.92
N GLU A 32 13.77 -2.50 5.37
CA GLU A 32 14.12 -3.90 5.61
C GLU A 32 14.03 -4.79 4.36
N GLY A 33 14.33 -4.20 3.19
CA GLY A 33 14.31 -4.91 1.93
C GLY A 33 15.40 -5.98 1.83
N PRO A 34 15.15 -7.09 1.10
CA PRO A 34 16.12 -8.18 0.96
C PRO A 34 17.40 -7.77 0.22
N ASN A 35 17.36 -6.64 -0.49
CA ASN A 35 18.50 -6.09 -1.23
C ASN A 35 19.27 -5.02 -0.42
N GLU A 36 18.88 -4.74 0.82
CA GLU A 36 19.59 -3.78 1.67
C GLU A 36 20.96 -4.33 2.11
N PRO A 37 22.03 -3.51 2.08
CA PRO A 37 23.35 -3.94 2.49
C PRO A 37 23.41 -4.16 4.01
N ARG A 38 24.22 -5.15 4.43
CA ARG A 38 24.52 -5.34 5.86
C ARG A 38 25.50 -4.28 6.37
N PRO A 39 25.37 -3.82 7.62
CA PRO A 39 26.37 -2.96 8.25
C PRO A 39 27.76 -3.59 8.19
N SER A 40 28.78 -2.77 7.92
CA SER A 40 30.19 -3.16 7.79
C SER A 40 31.04 -2.67 8.95
#